data_AF-A0A7S1PTZ6-F1
#
_entry.id   AF-A0A7S1PTZ6-F1
#
_cell.length_a   1.000
_cell.length_b   1.000
_cell.length_c   1.000
_cell.angle_alpha   90.00
_cell.angle_beta   90.00
_cell.angle_gamma   90.00
#
_symmetry.space_group_name_H-M   'P 1'
#
loop_
_entity.id
_entity.type
_entity.pdbx_description
1 polymer ?
#
loop_
_entity_poly.entity_id
_entity_poly.type
_entity_poly.pdbx_seq_one_letter_code
_entity_poly.pdbx_strand_id
1 'polypeptide(L)'
;GARQGAVKRRELTAVADELVGWKRRSPRISAITREVLSKTDPLQTSEARHGSTPSTPAHGGELARRNSLGLSPVRHGHASHPPSPVHEGARPRGSSDARCSSVDFKELLSIMRLIFDQDDEERLEKEREIVRDVRFSREEVREFRSLFHQASFDVEKRLTLAELEKLVARVMPVTRGIQQELRSLTKRVAGVGEEEALDFGSFLAVMWNLVDQNWHNINEATETLLAAGAKAQRAREDGGVPRR
;
A
#
# COMPACT_ATOMS: atom_id res chain seq x y z
N GLY A 1 -25.12 -26.16 -37.96
CA GLY A 1 -24.00 -25.24 -38.25
C GLY A 1 -24.34 -23.77 -38.02
N ALA A 2 -25.35 -23.21 -38.71
CA ALA A 2 -25.53 -21.75 -38.78
C ALA A 2 -26.14 -21.06 -37.53
N ARG A 3 -26.88 -21.78 -36.67
CA ARG A 3 -27.55 -21.17 -35.49
C ARG A 3 -26.64 -20.96 -34.27
N GLN A 4 -25.54 -21.72 -34.12
CA GLN A 4 -24.59 -21.55 -33.01
C GLN A 4 -23.62 -20.36 -33.21
N GLY A 5 -23.43 -19.89 -34.44
CA GLY A 5 -22.55 -18.74 -34.72
C GLY A 5 -23.19 -17.38 -34.37
N ALA A 6 -24.52 -17.27 -34.42
CA ALA A 6 -25.23 -16.01 -34.16
C ALA A 6 -25.33 -15.69 -32.66
N VAL A 7 -25.39 -16.71 -31.79
CA VAL A 7 -25.43 -16.53 -30.33
C VAL A 7 -24.06 -16.06 -29.81
N LYS A 8 -22.96 -16.68 -30.27
CA LYS A 8 -21.59 -16.26 -29.90
C LYS A 8 -21.24 -14.84 -30.34
N ARG A 9 -21.77 -14.36 -31.47
CA ARG A 9 -21.52 -12.97 -31.91
C ARG A 9 -22.26 -11.94 -31.06
N ARG A 10 -23.45 -12.26 -30.55
CA ARG A 10 -24.21 -11.37 -29.66
C ARG A 10 -23.63 -11.30 -28.25
N GLU A 11 -23.08 -12.41 -27.73
CA GLU A 11 -22.34 -12.41 -26.45
C GLU A 11 -21.01 -11.64 -26.55
N LEU A 12 -20.27 -11.77 -27.65
CA LEU A 12 -19.02 -11.02 -27.85
C LEU A 12 -19.24 -9.51 -28.01
N THR A 13 -20.35 -9.07 -28.62
CA THR A 13 -20.70 -7.65 -28.67
C THR A 13 -21.19 -7.11 -27.32
N ALA A 14 -21.90 -7.93 -26.53
CA ALA A 14 -22.32 -7.54 -25.18
C ALA A 14 -21.11 -7.37 -24.24
N VAL A 15 -20.12 -8.27 -24.32
CA VAL A 15 -18.85 -8.16 -23.57
C VAL A 15 -18.00 -6.98 -24.07
N ALA A 16 -18.02 -6.67 -25.38
CA ALA A 16 -17.32 -5.51 -25.92
C ALA A 16 -17.96 -4.18 -25.47
N ASP A 17 -19.30 -4.09 -25.44
CA ASP A 17 -20.02 -2.92 -24.90
C ASP A 17 -19.90 -2.83 -23.37
N GLU A 18 -19.75 -3.95 -22.66
CA GLU A 18 -19.40 -3.95 -21.22
C GLU A 18 -17.95 -3.50 -20.99
N LEU A 19 -17.00 -3.86 -21.85
CA LEU A 19 -15.61 -3.39 -21.81
C LEU A 19 -15.48 -1.90 -22.16
N VAL A 20 -16.28 -1.41 -23.12
CA VAL A 20 -16.34 0.03 -23.45
C VAL A 20 -17.08 0.81 -22.34
N GLY A 21 -18.07 0.19 -21.71
CA GLY A 21 -18.75 0.69 -20.51
C GLY A 21 -17.88 0.66 -19.24
N TRP A 22 -16.93 -0.27 -19.13
CA TRP A 22 -15.93 -0.34 -18.06
C TRP A 22 -14.81 0.68 -18.26
N LYS A 23 -14.43 0.95 -19.51
CA LYS A 23 -13.50 2.04 -19.87
C LYS A 23 -14.05 3.44 -19.56
N ARG A 24 -15.37 3.58 -19.39
CA ARG A 24 -16.04 4.79 -18.90
C ARG A 24 -16.20 4.84 -17.38
N ARG A 25 -16.03 3.73 -16.65
CA ARG A 25 -16.30 3.65 -15.21
C ARG A 25 -15.10 3.91 -14.31
N SER A 26 -13.86 3.92 -14.82
CA SER A 26 -12.77 4.61 -14.12
C SER A 26 -11.66 5.13 -15.05
N PRO A 27 -11.90 6.22 -15.79
CA PRO A 27 -10.83 6.96 -16.47
C PRO A 27 -9.86 7.66 -15.49
N ARG A 28 -10.24 7.77 -14.21
CA ARG A 28 -9.59 8.65 -13.23
C ARG A 28 -8.26 8.11 -12.71
N ILE A 29 -8.04 6.80 -12.62
CA ILE A 29 -6.82 6.24 -12.03
C ILE A 29 -5.77 5.91 -13.09
N SER A 30 -6.15 5.32 -14.23
CA SER A 30 -5.20 5.04 -15.33
C SER A 30 -4.52 6.27 -15.91
N ALA A 31 -5.15 7.41 -15.72
CA ALA A 31 -4.63 8.74 -15.90
C ALA A 31 -3.42 9.09 -15.02
N ILE A 32 -3.61 8.99 -13.69
CA ILE A 32 -2.60 9.29 -12.67
C ILE A 32 -1.41 8.37 -12.90
N THR A 33 -1.69 7.08 -13.06
CA THR A 33 -0.64 6.08 -13.24
C THR A 33 0.17 6.35 -14.50
N ARG A 34 -0.45 6.64 -15.64
CA ARG A 34 0.25 6.88 -16.92
C ARG A 34 1.10 8.15 -16.91
N GLU A 35 0.65 9.23 -16.29
CA GLU A 35 1.41 10.49 -16.21
C GLU A 35 2.52 10.44 -15.16
N VAL A 36 2.29 9.76 -14.04
CA VAL A 36 3.34 9.49 -13.04
C VAL A 36 4.42 8.61 -13.65
N LEU A 37 4.04 7.58 -14.41
CA LEU A 37 4.95 6.68 -15.13
C LEU A 37 5.77 7.43 -16.20
N SER A 38 5.15 8.32 -16.98
CA SER A 38 5.81 9.04 -18.08
C SER A 38 6.87 10.04 -17.61
N LYS A 39 6.76 10.55 -16.37
CA LYS A 39 7.70 11.51 -15.78
C LYS A 39 8.83 10.87 -14.97
N THR A 40 8.76 9.56 -14.70
CA THR A 40 9.84 8.85 -14.01
C THR A 40 10.83 8.33 -15.04
N ASP A 41 11.83 9.12 -15.37
CA ASP A 41 12.97 8.68 -16.17
C ASP A 41 13.99 8.00 -15.22
N PRO A 42 14.19 6.66 -15.27
CA PRO A 42 15.03 5.95 -14.30
C PRO A 42 16.55 6.19 -14.48
N LEU A 43 16.97 7.16 -15.31
CA LEU A 43 18.36 7.32 -15.75
C LEU A 43 19.04 8.64 -15.34
N GLN A 44 18.52 9.42 -14.38
CA GLN A 44 19.17 10.67 -13.91
C GLN A 44 19.63 10.66 -12.44
N THR A 45 20.16 9.54 -11.93
CA THR A 45 20.92 9.53 -10.66
C THR A 45 22.40 9.24 -10.92
N SER A 46 23.08 10.15 -11.61
CA SER A 46 24.55 10.20 -11.63
C SER A 46 25.03 11.51 -11.02
N GLU A 47 25.71 11.36 -9.89
CA GLU A 47 26.83 12.18 -9.43
C GLU A 47 26.60 13.66 -9.09
N ALA A 48 26.40 13.91 -7.79
CA ALA A 48 26.95 15.10 -7.14
C ALA A 48 27.28 14.80 -5.67
N ARG A 49 28.47 14.22 -5.44
CA ARG A 49 29.17 14.33 -4.16
C ARG A 49 29.87 15.69 -4.13
N HIS A 50 29.65 16.48 -3.08
CA HIS A 50 30.70 16.95 -2.15
C HIS A 50 30.23 18.14 -1.31
N GLY A 51 30.39 17.99 0.01
CA GLY A 51 30.87 19.05 0.91
C GLY A 51 29.83 19.96 1.55
N SER A 52 29.55 19.74 2.84
CA SER A 52 29.86 20.70 3.92
C SER A 52 29.07 20.39 5.18
N THR A 53 29.79 20.03 6.26
CA THR A 53 29.31 20.11 7.65
C THR A 53 29.33 21.56 8.13
N PRO A 54 28.32 22.01 8.89
CA PRO A 54 28.60 22.55 10.22
C PRO A 54 27.50 22.20 11.24
N SER A 55 27.86 21.74 12.44
CA SER A 55 28.12 22.52 13.66
C SER A 55 26.87 22.70 14.53
N THR A 56 26.90 22.00 15.66
CA THR A 56 25.94 21.98 16.75
C THR A 56 26.00 23.27 17.59
N PRO A 57 24.86 23.77 18.09
CA PRO A 57 24.87 24.37 19.42
C PRO A 57 23.85 23.72 20.36
N ALA A 58 24.35 23.44 21.55
CA ALA A 58 23.57 23.07 22.73
C ALA A 58 22.67 24.23 23.16
N HIS A 59 21.40 23.94 23.45
CA HIS A 59 20.56 24.81 24.28
C HIS A 59 19.59 23.97 25.11
N GLY A 60 19.70 24.15 26.44
CA GLY A 60 18.79 23.61 27.44
C GLY A 60 17.53 24.48 27.63
N GLY A 61 16.66 23.99 28.49
CA GLY A 61 15.36 24.57 28.85
C GLY A 61 14.33 23.44 28.90
N GLU A 62 14.15 22.74 30.03
CA GLU A 62 13.37 23.21 31.18
C GLU A 62 11.96 23.66 30.78
N LEU A 63 10.96 22.80 30.99
CA LEU A 63 9.81 23.10 31.85
C LEU A 63 8.80 21.95 31.86
N ALA A 64 8.47 21.56 33.08
CA ALA A 64 7.44 20.64 33.46
C ALA A 64 6.05 21.01 32.94
N ARG A 65 5.27 20.02 32.49
CA ARG A 65 3.83 19.96 32.75
C ARG A 65 3.37 18.51 32.95
N ARG A 66 2.99 18.23 34.19
CA ARG A 66 2.14 17.12 34.62
C ARG A 66 0.89 17.08 33.76
N ASN A 67 0.60 15.94 33.13
CA ASN A 67 -0.74 15.62 32.66
C ASN A 67 -1.18 14.32 33.33
N SER A 68 -2.10 14.48 34.27
CA SER A 68 -2.85 13.44 34.95
C SER A 68 -3.77 12.73 33.97
N LEU A 69 -3.41 11.51 33.57
CA LEU A 69 -4.33 10.61 32.86
C LEU A 69 -5.21 9.91 33.90
N GLY A 70 -6.49 10.28 33.89
CA GLY A 70 -7.55 9.55 34.57
C GLY A 70 -7.74 8.19 33.91
N LEU A 71 -7.25 7.15 34.58
CA LEU A 71 -7.52 5.77 34.24
C LEU A 71 -8.99 5.48 34.52
N SER A 72 -9.76 5.26 33.45
CA SER A 72 -11.12 4.72 33.56
C SER A 72 -11.05 3.22 33.83
N PRO A 73 -11.79 2.68 34.81
CA PRO A 73 -11.78 1.26 35.11
C PRO A 73 -12.49 0.45 34.01
N VAL A 74 -11.73 -0.41 33.33
CA VAL A 74 -12.25 -1.39 32.36
C VAL A 74 -13.05 -2.45 33.12
N ARG A 75 -14.38 -2.41 32.98
CA ARG A 75 -15.28 -3.45 33.49
C ARG A 75 -15.02 -4.76 32.74
N HIS A 76 -14.38 -5.71 33.42
CA HIS A 76 -14.21 -7.08 32.95
C HIS A 76 -15.53 -7.83 33.19
N GLY A 77 -16.24 -8.15 32.10
CA GLY A 77 -17.37 -9.06 32.13
C GLY A 77 -16.86 -10.49 32.33
N HIS A 78 -16.92 -10.97 33.58
CA HIS A 78 -16.72 -12.37 33.92
C HIS A 78 -17.82 -13.22 33.26
N ALA A 79 -17.49 -13.87 32.14
CA ALA A 79 -18.26 -15.00 31.64
C ALA A 79 -17.96 -16.20 32.55
N SER A 80 -18.98 -16.63 33.28
CA SER A 80 -18.98 -17.80 34.14
C SER A 80 -18.77 -19.07 33.32
N HIS A 81 -17.54 -19.59 33.30
CA HIS A 81 -17.27 -20.96 32.85
C HIS A 81 -17.59 -21.94 33.99
N PRO A 82 -18.37 -23.01 33.73
CA PRO A 82 -18.58 -24.07 34.72
C PRO A 82 -17.28 -24.86 34.96
N PRO A 83 -16.98 -25.26 36.21
CA PRO A 83 -15.81 -26.06 36.52
C PRO A 83 -15.97 -27.49 35.98
N SER A 84 -15.05 -27.89 35.11
CA SER A 84 -14.93 -29.29 34.68
C SER A 84 -14.39 -30.17 35.81
N PRO A 85 -14.89 -31.42 35.93
CA PRO A 85 -14.52 -32.33 37.00
C PRO A 85 -13.06 -32.78 36.91
N VAL A 86 -12.40 -32.69 38.06
CA VAL A 86 -11.04 -33.14 38.36
C VAL A 86 -10.97 -34.67 38.25
N HIS A 87 -10.34 -35.17 37.18
CA HIS A 87 -9.81 -36.53 37.17
C HIS A 87 -8.36 -36.50 37.66
N GLU A 88 -8.24 -36.64 38.97
CA GLU A 88 -7.00 -36.84 39.72
C GLU A 88 -6.48 -38.27 39.49
N GLY A 89 -5.86 -38.46 38.32
CA GLY A 89 -5.11 -39.67 37.97
C GLY A 89 -3.62 -39.36 37.98
N ALA A 90 -2.99 -39.52 39.14
CA ALA A 90 -1.55 -39.39 39.32
C ALA A 90 -0.77 -40.36 38.42
N ARG A 91 -0.34 -39.87 37.26
CA ARG A 91 0.68 -40.54 36.44
C ARG A 91 2.06 -39.98 36.80
N PRO A 92 3.06 -40.84 37.00
CA PRO A 92 4.40 -40.43 37.35
C PRO A 92 4.96 -39.56 36.21
N ARG A 93 5.30 -38.32 36.55
CA ARG A 93 6.07 -37.40 35.71
C ARG A 93 7.50 -37.95 35.61
N GLY A 94 7.66 -38.97 34.77
CA GLY A 94 8.94 -39.54 34.41
C GLY A 94 9.76 -38.54 33.61
N SER A 95 10.90 -38.17 34.21
CA SER A 95 12.11 -37.59 33.61
C SER A 95 11.92 -36.86 32.29
N SER A 96 11.66 -35.56 32.42
CA SER A 96 11.94 -34.57 31.38
C SER A 96 13.46 -34.48 31.20
N ASP A 97 14.05 -35.49 30.56
CA ASP A 97 15.42 -35.40 30.07
C ASP A 97 15.45 -34.27 29.06
N ALA A 98 16.15 -33.20 29.44
CA ALA A 98 16.48 -32.05 28.59
C ALA A 98 17.38 -32.52 27.44
N ARG A 99 16.83 -33.30 26.52
CA ARG A 99 17.41 -33.53 25.22
C ARG A 99 17.26 -32.23 24.46
N CYS A 100 18.27 -31.37 24.59
CA CYS A 100 18.57 -30.38 23.57
C CYS A 100 18.83 -31.18 22.29
N SER A 101 17.75 -31.47 21.55
CA SER A 101 17.84 -32.07 20.23
C SER A 101 18.53 -31.03 19.36
N SER A 102 19.81 -31.26 19.08
CA SER A 102 20.56 -30.45 18.14
C SER A 102 19.80 -30.45 16.82
N VAL A 103 19.25 -29.31 16.43
CA VAL A 103 18.59 -29.12 15.15
C VAL A 103 19.67 -29.18 14.06
N ASP A 104 19.54 -30.12 13.13
CA ASP A 104 20.45 -30.20 11.99
C ASP A 104 20.25 -28.96 11.09
N PHE A 105 21.30 -28.52 10.39
CA PHE A 105 21.21 -27.35 9.51
C PHE A 105 20.11 -27.49 8.46
N LYS A 106 19.86 -28.71 7.96
CA LYS A 106 18.77 -28.99 7.03
C LYS A 106 17.39 -28.79 7.66
N GLU A 107 17.24 -29.17 8.93
CA GLU A 107 16.01 -28.96 9.69
C GLU A 107 15.80 -27.46 9.94
N LEU A 108 16.85 -26.73 10.32
CA LEU A 108 16.82 -25.27 10.44
C LEU A 108 16.36 -24.60 9.14
N LEU A 109 16.90 -24.96 7.99
CA LEU A 109 16.49 -24.41 6.69
C LEU A 109 15.01 -24.71 6.37
N SER A 110 14.53 -25.90 6.74
CA SER A 110 13.13 -26.29 6.53
C SER A 110 12.18 -25.45 7.38
N ILE A 111 12.56 -25.19 8.63
CA ILE A 111 11.81 -24.31 9.55
C ILE A 111 11.80 -22.86 9.01
N MET A 112 12.95 -22.32 8.62
CA MET A 112 13.03 -20.96 8.07
C MET A 112 12.15 -20.80 6.83
N ARG A 113 12.17 -21.78 5.92
CA ARG A 113 11.30 -21.78 4.74
C ARG A 113 9.82 -21.79 5.11
N LEU A 114 9.43 -22.64 6.06
CA LEU A 114 8.05 -22.70 6.52
C LEU A 114 7.57 -21.36 7.09
N ILE A 115 8.42 -20.67 7.86
CA ILE A 115 8.13 -19.33 8.39
C ILE A 115 7.93 -18.33 7.25
N PHE A 116 8.82 -18.30 6.26
CA PHE A 116 8.66 -17.41 5.10
C PHE A 116 7.41 -17.72 4.28
N ASP A 117 7.09 -18.99 4.07
CA ASP A 117 5.88 -19.40 3.34
C ASP A 117 4.61 -18.95 4.10
N GLN A 118 4.61 -19.03 5.44
CA GLN A 118 3.52 -18.53 6.29
C GLN A 118 3.39 -17.00 6.24
N ASP A 119 4.49 -16.26 6.39
CA ASP A 119 4.49 -14.79 6.29
C ASP A 119 3.99 -14.30 4.92
N ASP A 120 4.41 -14.96 3.84
CA ASP A 120 3.94 -14.63 2.48
C ASP A 120 2.46 -14.96 2.30
N GLU A 121 1.95 -16.06 2.86
CA GLU A 121 0.54 -16.42 2.83
C GLU A 121 -0.33 -15.41 3.60
N GLU A 122 0.07 -15.04 4.82
CA GLU A 122 -0.62 -14.03 5.63
C GLU A 122 -0.65 -12.67 4.91
N ARG A 123 0.47 -12.26 4.29
CA ARG A 123 0.53 -11.02 3.51
C ARG A 123 -0.39 -11.05 2.31
N LEU A 124 -0.45 -12.18 1.59
CA LEU A 124 -1.33 -12.36 0.43
C LEU A 124 -2.81 -12.37 0.84
N GLU A 125 -3.14 -12.98 1.98
CA GLU A 125 -4.51 -12.99 2.50
C GLU A 125 -4.95 -11.57 2.88
N LYS A 126 -4.14 -10.84 3.64
CA LYS A 126 -4.39 -9.42 3.97
C LYS A 126 -4.56 -8.56 2.72
N GLU A 127 -3.72 -8.76 1.70
CA GLU A 127 -3.87 -8.05 0.42
C GLU A 127 -5.20 -8.37 -0.25
N ARG A 128 -5.62 -9.65 -0.29
CA ARG A 128 -6.90 -10.06 -0.88
C ARG A 128 -8.10 -9.45 -0.15
N GLU A 129 -8.04 -9.40 1.18
CA GLU A 129 -9.09 -8.76 1.99
C GLU A 129 -9.19 -7.28 1.67
N ILE A 130 -8.06 -6.57 1.64
CA ILE A 130 -8.05 -5.14 1.31
C ILE A 130 -8.55 -4.92 -0.12
N VAL A 131 -8.11 -5.72 -1.10
CA VAL A 131 -8.57 -5.65 -2.50
C VAL A 131 -10.08 -5.89 -2.61
N ARG A 132 -10.67 -6.71 -1.73
CA ARG A 132 -12.13 -6.90 -1.67
C ARG A 132 -12.83 -5.66 -1.12
N ASP A 133 -12.22 -4.99 -0.16
CA ASP A 133 -12.80 -3.83 0.53
C ASP A 133 -12.63 -2.54 -0.28
N VAL A 134 -11.50 -2.37 -0.98
CA VAL A 134 -11.28 -1.26 -1.92
C VAL A 134 -11.97 -1.56 -3.24
N ARG A 135 -12.75 -0.61 -3.76
CA ARG A 135 -13.58 -0.85 -4.97
C ARG A 135 -12.80 -0.62 -6.27
N PHE A 136 -11.51 -0.93 -6.28
CA PHE A 136 -10.68 -0.83 -7.47
C PHE A 136 -10.90 -2.01 -8.41
N SER A 137 -10.88 -1.74 -9.71
CA SER A 137 -10.84 -2.76 -10.74
C SER A 137 -9.48 -3.49 -10.76
N ARG A 138 -9.45 -4.66 -11.38
CA ARG A 138 -8.22 -5.47 -11.50
C ARG A 138 -7.12 -4.72 -12.26
N GLU A 139 -7.50 -3.95 -13.27
CA GLU A 139 -6.62 -3.11 -14.07
C GLU A 139 -6.00 -2.00 -13.22
N GLU A 140 -6.81 -1.30 -12.40
CA GLU A 140 -6.34 -0.27 -11.49
C GLU A 140 -5.38 -0.83 -10.43
N VAL A 141 -5.70 -1.98 -9.83
CA VAL A 141 -4.81 -2.65 -8.87
C VAL A 141 -3.47 -2.98 -9.52
N ARG A 142 -3.47 -3.46 -10.78
CA ARG A 142 -2.24 -3.74 -11.54
C ARG A 142 -1.42 -2.46 -11.78
N GLU A 143 -2.08 -1.37 -12.12
CA GLU A 143 -1.44 -0.07 -12.31
C GLU A 143 -0.84 0.47 -11.01
N PHE A 144 -1.58 0.41 -9.90
CA PHE A 144 -1.08 0.75 -8.57
C PHE A 144 0.11 -0.10 -8.14
N ARG A 145 0.10 -1.40 -8.47
CA ARG A 145 1.25 -2.28 -8.22
C ARG A 145 2.49 -1.83 -8.98
N SER A 146 2.34 -1.37 -10.22
CA SER A 146 3.45 -0.80 -10.98
C SER A 146 3.99 0.49 -10.34
N LEU A 147 3.11 1.38 -9.86
CA LEU A 147 3.53 2.60 -9.17
C LEU A 147 4.25 2.30 -7.86
N PHE A 148 3.71 1.37 -7.08
CA PHE A 148 4.27 0.95 -5.81
C PHE A 148 5.71 0.45 -5.99
N HIS A 149 5.93 -0.49 -6.92
CA HIS A 149 7.28 -1.02 -7.20
C HIS A 149 8.27 0.02 -7.73
N GLN A 150 7.80 1.07 -8.40
CA GLN A 150 8.67 2.14 -8.90
C GLN A 150 9.03 3.17 -7.84
N ALA A 151 8.19 3.30 -6.81
CA ALA A 151 8.42 4.24 -5.73
C ALA A 151 9.21 3.63 -4.57
N SER A 152 9.04 2.32 -4.33
CA SER A 152 9.81 1.59 -3.33
C SER A 152 11.23 1.38 -3.84
N PHE A 153 12.22 1.98 -3.18
CA PHE A 153 13.63 1.71 -3.47
C PHE A 153 14.17 0.51 -2.69
N ASP A 154 13.39 -0.03 -1.76
CA ASP A 154 13.81 -1.06 -0.83
C ASP A 154 13.61 -2.49 -1.36
N VAL A 155 14.49 -3.40 -0.92
CA VAL A 155 14.47 -4.83 -1.25
C VAL A 155 13.23 -5.50 -0.64
N GLU A 156 12.77 -5.00 0.50
CA GLU A 156 11.64 -5.55 1.26
C GLU A 156 10.27 -5.25 0.62
N LYS A 157 10.24 -4.46 -0.46
CA LYS A 157 9.01 -4.06 -1.16
C LYS A 157 8.01 -3.38 -0.21
N ARG A 158 8.51 -2.52 0.67
CA ARG A 158 7.72 -1.64 1.52
C ARG A 158 7.88 -0.20 1.04
N LEU A 159 6.86 0.61 1.27
CA LEU A 159 6.84 2.02 0.91
C LEU A 159 6.86 2.88 2.17
N THR A 160 7.95 3.62 2.37
CA THR A 160 8.07 4.56 3.48
C THR A 160 7.15 5.77 3.29
N LEU A 161 6.80 6.45 4.39
CA LEU A 161 6.01 7.69 4.30
C LEU A 161 6.65 8.74 3.37
N ALA A 162 7.99 8.87 3.38
CA ALA A 162 8.69 9.83 2.51
C ALA A 162 8.56 9.47 1.03
N GLU A 163 8.55 8.20 0.66
CA GLU A 163 8.31 7.75 -0.72
C GLU A 163 6.85 7.95 -1.12
N LEU A 164 5.91 7.68 -0.21
CA LEU A 164 4.49 7.98 -0.43
C LEU A 164 4.26 9.48 -0.65
N GLU A 165 4.87 10.35 0.16
CA GLU A 165 4.79 11.81 -0.01
C GLU A 165 5.31 12.23 -1.39
N LYS A 166 6.43 11.65 -1.85
CA LYS A 166 6.96 11.90 -3.20
C LYS A 166 6.00 11.43 -4.30
N LEU A 167 5.31 10.31 -4.11
CA LEU A 167 4.29 9.83 -5.05
C LEU A 167 3.11 10.82 -5.13
N VAL A 168 2.56 11.22 -3.99
CA VAL A 168 1.43 12.16 -3.91
C VAL A 168 1.81 13.53 -4.47
N ALA A 169 3.05 13.98 -4.21
CA ALA A 169 3.58 15.25 -4.70
C ALA A 169 3.61 15.37 -6.24
N ARG A 170 3.55 14.24 -6.97
CA ARG A 170 3.47 14.25 -8.44
C ARG A 170 2.10 14.65 -8.98
N VAL A 171 1.05 14.49 -8.16
CA VAL A 171 -0.34 14.81 -8.53
C VAL A 171 -0.72 16.19 -8.03
N MET A 172 -0.31 16.54 -6.80
CA MET A 172 -0.65 17.82 -6.18
C MET A 172 0.48 18.33 -5.27
N PRO A 173 0.58 19.65 -5.03
CA PRO A 173 1.57 20.20 -4.11
C PRO A 173 1.32 19.72 -2.68
N VAL A 174 2.33 19.07 -2.09
CA VAL A 174 2.30 18.57 -0.72
C VAL A 174 2.86 19.64 0.21
N THR A 175 1.99 20.29 0.99
CA THR A 175 2.38 21.26 2.03
C THR A 175 2.60 20.58 3.38
N ARG A 176 3.23 21.27 4.34
CA ARG A 176 3.49 20.71 5.67
C ARG A 176 2.21 20.22 6.40
N GLY A 177 1.09 20.92 6.23
CA GLY A 177 -0.19 20.50 6.81
C GLY A 177 -0.71 19.19 6.18
N ILE A 178 -0.64 19.12 4.85
CA ILE A 178 -1.00 17.94 4.06
C ILE A 178 -0.14 16.73 4.42
N GLN A 179 1.18 16.92 4.66
CA GLN A 179 2.07 15.85 5.14
C GLN A 179 1.63 15.29 6.49
N GLN A 180 1.23 16.13 7.45
CA GLN A 180 0.78 15.68 8.76
C GLN A 180 -0.53 14.89 8.69
N GLU A 181 -1.46 15.32 7.84
CA GLU A 181 -2.68 14.57 7.56
C GLU A 181 -2.38 13.23 6.89
N LEU A 182 -1.50 13.21 5.90
CA LEU A 182 -1.09 11.99 5.20
C LEU A 182 -0.41 11.00 6.15
N ARG A 183 0.46 11.48 7.06
CA ARG A 183 1.06 10.67 8.13
C ARG A 183 -0.02 10.08 9.04
N SER A 184 -0.99 10.90 9.45
CA SER A 184 -2.08 10.48 10.33
C SER A 184 -2.96 9.41 9.66
N LEU A 185 -3.26 9.58 8.37
CA LEU A 185 -3.97 8.60 7.56
C LEU A 185 -3.18 7.30 7.43
N THR A 186 -1.88 7.39 7.11
CA THR A 186 -0.96 6.26 6.97
C THR A 186 -0.91 5.45 8.26
N LYS A 187 -0.71 6.12 9.40
CA LYS A 187 -0.68 5.47 10.72
C LYS A 187 -2.00 4.79 11.08
N ARG A 188 -3.13 5.38 10.68
CA ARG A 188 -4.45 4.78 10.90
C ARG A 188 -4.65 3.48 10.11
N VAL A 189 -4.13 3.43 8.88
CA VAL A 189 -4.30 2.27 7.98
C VAL A 189 -3.27 1.17 8.24
N ALA A 190 -1.99 1.54 8.41
CA ALA A 190 -0.89 0.60 8.61
C ALA A 190 -0.94 -0.10 9.99
N GLY A 191 -1.64 0.49 10.96
CA GLY A 191 -1.72 -0.01 12.32
C GLY A 191 -0.61 0.55 13.23
N VAL A 192 -0.58 0.06 14.47
CA VAL A 192 0.42 0.46 15.48
C VAL A 192 1.66 -0.40 15.31
N GLY A 193 2.58 0.03 14.44
CA GLY A 193 3.92 -0.55 14.29
C GLY A 193 5.00 0.51 14.46
N GLU A 194 6.23 0.09 14.78
CA GLU A 194 7.39 0.98 14.95
C GLU A 194 7.89 1.57 13.62
N GLU A 195 7.59 0.92 12.50
CA GLU A 195 7.98 1.39 11.16
C GLU A 195 6.78 1.97 10.41
N GLU A 196 6.87 3.25 10.03
CA GLU A 196 5.93 3.92 9.11
C GLU A 196 6.14 3.44 7.66
N ALA A 197 6.13 2.13 7.46
CA ALA A 197 6.32 1.45 6.19
C ALA A 197 5.03 0.75 5.76
N LEU A 198 4.61 0.97 4.53
CA LEU A 198 3.40 0.42 3.95
C LEU A 198 3.71 -0.82 3.12
N ASP A 199 3.06 -1.93 3.45
CA ASP A 199 2.90 -3.04 2.50
C ASP A 199 1.95 -2.62 1.35
N PHE A 200 1.92 -3.42 0.27
CA PHE A 200 1.11 -3.08 -0.90
C PHE A 200 -0.40 -2.99 -0.56
N GLY A 201 -0.91 -3.83 0.32
CA GLY A 201 -2.30 -3.77 0.76
C GLY A 201 -2.62 -2.46 1.49
N SER A 202 -1.80 -2.08 2.48
CA SER A 202 -1.97 -0.84 3.24
C SER A 202 -1.83 0.38 2.34
N PHE A 203 -0.92 0.34 1.35
CA PHE A 203 -0.84 1.36 0.31
C PHE A 203 -2.15 1.50 -0.48
N LEU A 204 -2.76 0.40 -0.93
CA LEU A 204 -4.05 0.44 -1.63
C LEU A 204 -5.16 1.05 -0.76
N ALA A 205 -5.21 0.69 0.53
CA ALA A 205 -6.16 1.26 1.46
C ALA A 205 -5.97 2.77 1.66
N VAL A 206 -4.72 3.25 1.74
CA VAL A 206 -4.43 4.70 1.76
C VAL A 206 -4.90 5.36 0.46
N MET A 207 -4.54 4.82 -0.70
CA MET A 207 -4.93 5.39 -2.00
C MET A 207 -6.45 5.42 -2.19
N TRP A 208 -7.16 4.40 -1.71
CA TRP A 208 -8.63 4.38 -1.70
C TRP A 208 -9.19 5.54 -0.87
N ASN A 209 -8.70 5.74 0.35
CA ASN A 209 -9.15 6.85 1.20
C ASN A 209 -8.89 8.22 0.56
N LEU A 210 -7.76 8.40 -0.11
CA LEU A 210 -7.44 9.66 -0.79
C LEU A 210 -8.43 9.96 -1.93
N VAL A 211 -8.75 8.96 -2.75
CA VAL A 211 -9.64 9.11 -3.92
C VAL A 211 -11.10 9.23 -3.50
N ASP A 212 -11.56 8.35 -2.60
CA ASP A 212 -12.96 8.25 -2.17
C ASP A 212 -13.40 9.51 -1.40
N GLN A 213 -12.54 10.05 -0.54
CA GLN A 213 -12.84 11.27 0.24
C GLN A 213 -12.56 12.55 -0.55
N ASN A 214 -12.16 12.44 -1.82
CA ASN A 214 -11.65 13.55 -2.63
C ASN A 214 -10.65 14.43 -1.86
N TRP A 215 -9.68 13.79 -1.22
CA TRP A 215 -8.77 14.46 -0.28
C TRP A 215 -8.04 15.62 -0.97
N HIS A 216 -8.24 16.85 -0.45
CA HIS A 216 -7.76 18.11 -1.03
C HIS A 216 -8.04 18.29 -2.52
N ASN A 217 -9.21 17.86 -3.01
CA ASN A 217 -9.62 17.96 -4.42
C ASN A 217 -8.67 17.23 -5.39
N ILE A 218 -8.14 16.07 -4.97
CA ILE A 218 -7.21 15.27 -5.78
C ILE A 218 -7.84 14.80 -7.09
N ASN A 219 -9.17 14.61 -7.13
CA ASN A 219 -9.86 14.20 -8.34
C ASN A 219 -9.84 15.32 -9.40
N GLU A 220 -10.06 16.57 -8.99
CA GLU A 220 -10.01 17.75 -9.86
C GLU A 220 -8.58 18.03 -10.35
N ALA A 221 -7.59 17.88 -9.46
CA ALA A 221 -6.17 18.00 -9.83
C ALA A 221 -5.79 16.98 -10.90
N THR A 222 -6.25 15.73 -10.73
CA THR A 222 -6.04 14.65 -11.69
C THR A 222 -6.69 14.93 -13.05
N GLU A 223 -7.95 15.38 -13.07
CA GLU A 223 -8.64 15.74 -14.30
C GLU A 223 -7.94 16.88 -15.04
N THR A 224 -7.39 17.84 -14.31
CA THR A 224 -6.61 18.95 -14.88
C THR A 224 -5.31 18.44 -15.52
N LEU A 225 -4.59 17.55 -14.84
CA LEU A 225 -3.39 16.92 -15.39
C LEU A 225 -3.67 16.11 -16.66
N LEU A 226 -4.80 15.39 -16.68
CA LEU A 226 -5.24 14.67 -17.87
C LEU A 226 -5.55 15.59 -19.04
N ALA A 227 -6.30 16.65 -18.78
CA ALA A 227 -6.64 17.62 -19.81
C ALA A 227 -5.39 18.30 -20.38
N ALA A 228 -4.40 18.59 -19.53
CA ALA A 228 -3.11 19.14 -19.95
C ALA A 228 -2.30 18.12 -20.79
N GLY A 229 -2.21 16.87 -20.35
CA GLY A 229 -1.52 15.80 -21.08
C GLY A 229 -2.12 15.54 -22.47
N ALA A 230 -3.45 15.51 -22.57
CA ALA A 230 -4.15 15.34 -23.84
C ALA A 230 -3.91 16.50 -24.81
N LYS A 231 -3.86 17.74 -24.31
CA LYS A 231 -3.51 18.93 -25.12
C LYS A 231 -2.06 18.86 -25.61
N ALA A 232 -1.12 18.49 -24.75
CA ALA A 232 0.29 18.35 -25.11
C ALA A 232 0.52 17.25 -26.16
N GLN A 233 -0.20 16.13 -26.07
CA GLN A 233 -0.11 15.06 -27.06
C GLN A 233 -0.64 15.50 -28.43
N ARG A 234 -1.79 16.20 -28.48
CA ARG A 234 -2.33 16.76 -29.74
C ARG A 234 -1.38 17.79 -30.38
N ALA A 235 -0.76 18.65 -29.57
CA ALA A 235 0.21 19.62 -30.07
C ALA A 235 1.45 18.94 -30.69
N ARG A 236 1.87 17.78 -30.17
CA ARG A 236 2.97 16.99 -30.75
C ARG A 236 2.58 16.32 -32.07
N GLU A 237 1.32 15.90 -32.22
CA GLU A 237 0.82 15.27 -33.45
C GLU A 237 0.58 16.30 -34.58
N ASP A 238 0.06 17.48 -34.24
CA ASP A 238 -0.25 18.56 -35.21
C ASP A 238 0.98 19.41 -35.59
N GLY A 239 1.98 19.48 -34.71
CA GLY A 239 3.29 20.07 -34.97
C GLY A 239 4.19 19.22 -35.88
N GLY A 240 3.61 18.28 -36.63
CA GLY A 240 4.30 17.40 -37.57
C GLY A 240 5.25 18.20 -38.45
N VAL A 241 6.53 17.87 -38.32
CA VAL A 241 7.69 18.44 -39.01
C VAL A 241 7.30 18.97 -40.40
N PRO A 242 7.48 20.28 -40.67
CA PRO A 242 7.21 20.81 -42.01
C PRO A 242 8.02 19.98 -43.00
N ARG A 243 7.32 19.23 -43.87
CA ARG A 243 7.95 18.49 -44.96
C ARG A 243 8.67 19.51 -45.83
N ARG A 244 9.99 19.51 -45.75
CA ARG A 244 10.86 20.21 -46.68
C ARG A 244 10.84 19.53 -48.04
#